data_AF-A0A2E0U9U9-F1
#
_entry.id   AF-A0A2E0U9U9-F1
#
_cell.length_a   1.000
_cell.length_b   1.000
_cell.length_c   1.000
_cell.angle_alpha   90.00
_cell.angle_beta   90.00
_cell.angle_gamma   90.00
#
_symmetry.space_group_name_H-M   'P 1'
#
loop_
_entity.id
_entity.type
_entity.pdbx_description
1 polymer ?
#
loop_
_entity_poly.entity_id
_entity_poly.type
_entity_poly.pdbx_seq_one_letter_code
_entity_poly.pdbx_strand_id
1 'polypeptide(L)'
;MSDYNNNTSSEDRFLRENTIASYACRQLADWALAHFGDRTSSDAYRRLVHALAVTGEDVAIEKVFKDLNDQGYPYRSEAVMRMYERFRREAEKQVDSVQTIAA
;
A
#
# COMPACT_ATOMS: atom_id res chain seq x y z
N MET A 1 -21.07 1.39 -32.95
CA MET A 1 -21.13 2.20 -31.72
C MET A 1 -21.34 1.20 -30.60
N SER A 2 -20.26 0.76 -29.96
CA SER A 2 -20.34 -0.30 -28.95
C SER A 2 -20.54 0.36 -27.59
N ASP A 3 -21.72 0.19 -27.03
CA ASP A 3 -22.05 0.61 -25.68
C ASP A 3 -21.13 -0.14 -24.71
N TYR A 4 -20.18 0.60 -24.12
CA TYR A 4 -19.23 0.10 -23.14
C TYR A 4 -20.01 -0.43 -21.93
N ASN A 5 -19.93 -1.74 -21.71
CA ASN A 5 -20.49 -2.43 -20.56
C ASN A 5 -19.77 -1.94 -19.28
N ASN A 6 -20.28 -0.85 -18.69
CA ASN A 6 -19.83 -0.27 -17.42
C ASN A 6 -20.25 -1.10 -16.18
N ASN A 7 -20.59 -2.37 -16.36
CA ASN A 7 -20.94 -3.31 -15.30
C ASN A 7 -19.73 -4.19 -14.95
N THR A 8 -18.69 -3.61 -14.37
CA THR A 8 -17.79 -4.40 -13.52
C THR A 8 -18.60 -4.91 -12.34
N SER A 9 -18.58 -6.23 -12.12
CA SER A 9 -19.24 -6.88 -10.98
C SER A 9 -18.80 -6.20 -9.68
N SER A 10 -19.63 -6.23 -8.64
CA SER A 10 -19.20 -5.80 -7.29
C SER A 10 -17.93 -6.53 -6.85
N GLU A 11 -17.74 -7.77 -7.31
CA GLU A 11 -16.53 -8.56 -7.08
C GLU A 11 -15.32 -7.97 -7.82
N ASP A 12 -15.47 -7.54 -9.09
CA ASP A 12 -14.38 -6.92 -9.84
C ASP A 12 -13.94 -5.59 -9.20
N ARG A 13 -14.91 -4.80 -8.71
CA ARG A 13 -14.62 -3.55 -7.99
C ARG A 13 -13.90 -3.82 -6.68
N PHE A 14 -14.35 -4.82 -5.93
CA PHE A 14 -13.71 -5.24 -4.69
C PHE A 14 -12.28 -5.74 -4.94
N LEU A 15 -12.07 -6.60 -5.94
CA LEU A 15 -10.76 -7.12 -6.31
C LEU A 15 -9.81 -6.00 -6.77
N ARG A 16 -10.32 -5.03 -7.55
CA ARG A 16 -9.58 -3.84 -7.97
C ARG A 16 -9.12 -3.03 -6.75
N GLU A 17 -10.04 -2.69 -5.86
CA GLU A 17 -9.72 -1.91 -4.65
C GLU A 17 -8.75 -2.65 -3.74
N ASN A 18 -8.98 -3.95 -3.50
CA ASN A 18 -8.09 -4.78 -2.70
C ASN A 18 -6.68 -4.86 -3.30
N THR A 19 -6.56 -4.94 -4.63
CA THR A 19 -5.27 -4.95 -5.31
C THR A 19 -4.53 -3.62 -5.12
N ILE A 20 -5.23 -2.50 -5.28
CA ILE A 20 -4.68 -1.15 -5.10
C ILE A 20 -4.21 -0.95 -3.66
N ALA A 21 -5.06 -1.26 -2.67
CA ALA A 21 -4.74 -1.12 -1.26
C ALA A 21 -3.58 -2.04 -0.85
N SER A 22 -3.61 -3.31 -1.27
CA SER A 22 -2.53 -4.27 -0.99
C SER A 22 -1.18 -3.82 -1.55
N TYR A 23 -1.18 -3.28 -2.78
CA TYR A 23 0.03 -2.71 -3.38
C TYR A 23 0.52 -1.50 -2.59
N ALA A 24 -0.36 -0.56 -2.28
CA ALA A 24 0.01 0.66 -1.54
C ALA A 24 0.58 0.35 -0.15
N CYS A 25 -0.03 -0.57 0.57
CA CYS A 25 0.47 -1.08 1.86
C CYS A 25 1.86 -1.70 1.70
N ARG A 26 2.08 -2.53 0.67
CA ARG A 26 3.40 -3.13 0.42
C ARG A 26 4.48 -2.09 0.14
N GLN A 27 4.19 -1.10 -0.70
CA GLN A 27 5.15 -0.03 -0.99
C GLN A 27 5.44 0.83 0.24
N LEU A 28 4.44 1.04 1.10
CA LEU A 28 4.62 1.70 2.40
C LEU A 28 5.56 0.89 3.31
N ALA A 29 5.44 -0.44 3.30
CA ALA A 29 6.36 -1.35 3.99
C ALA A 29 7.79 -1.12 3.56
N ASP A 30 8.02 -1.16 2.25
CA ASP A 30 9.34 -1.11 1.64
C ASP A 30 10.00 0.25 1.87
N TRP A 31 9.19 1.32 1.83
CA TRP A 31 9.62 2.66 2.19
C TRP A 31 10.05 2.74 3.67
N ALA A 32 9.28 2.16 4.59
CA ALA A 32 9.67 2.11 6.01
C ALA A 32 10.93 1.27 6.24
N LEU A 33 11.05 0.11 5.58
CA LEU A 33 12.24 -0.75 5.62
C LEU A 33 13.51 -0.02 5.19
N ALA A 34 13.41 0.88 4.22
CA ALA A 34 14.57 1.66 3.77
C ALA A 34 15.17 2.54 4.87
N HIS A 35 14.38 2.91 5.90
CA HIS A 35 14.87 3.65 7.05
C HIS A 35 15.63 2.75 8.02
N PHE A 36 15.17 1.52 8.25
CA PHE A 36 15.66 0.64 9.31
C PHE A 36 17.09 0.10 9.12
N GLY A 37 17.74 0.39 7.99
CA GLY A 37 19.17 0.19 7.77
C GLY A 37 19.58 -1.28 7.62
N ASP A 38 19.44 -2.07 8.69
CA ASP A 38 19.75 -3.50 8.70
C ASP A 38 18.55 -4.35 8.26
N ARG A 39 18.46 -4.54 6.94
CA ARG A 39 17.48 -5.43 6.30
C ARG A 39 17.66 -6.91 6.68
N THR A 40 18.73 -7.27 7.38
CA THR A 40 19.03 -8.64 7.80
C THR A 40 18.57 -8.96 9.23
N SER A 41 18.19 -7.93 10.01
CA SER A 41 17.48 -8.11 11.26
C SER A 41 16.15 -8.82 10.99
N SER A 42 16.05 -10.07 11.44
CA SER A 42 14.80 -10.86 11.35
C SER A 42 13.61 -10.11 11.96
N ASP A 43 13.89 -9.28 12.96
CA ASP A 43 12.89 -8.47 13.65
C ASP A 43 12.35 -7.30 12.81
N ALA A 44 13.19 -6.65 12.00
CA ALA A 44 12.77 -5.53 11.16
C ALA A 44 11.83 -6.00 10.03
N TYR A 45 12.18 -7.11 9.38
CA TYR A 45 11.38 -7.68 8.31
C TYR A 45 10.05 -8.26 8.85
N ARG A 46 10.09 -8.96 9.99
CA ARG A 46 8.89 -9.60 10.58
C ARG A 46 7.89 -8.59 11.15
N ARG A 47 8.34 -7.43 11.66
CA ARG A 47 7.47 -6.39 12.23
C ARG A 47 6.63 -5.65 11.18
N LEU A 48 7.12 -5.55 9.93
CA LEU A 48 6.46 -4.82 8.84
C LEU A 48 5.68 -5.74 7.90
N VAL A 49 6.26 -6.87 7.49
CA VAL A 49 5.62 -7.81 6.54
C VAL A 49 4.34 -8.40 7.13
N HIS A 50 4.31 -8.66 8.44
CA HIS A 50 3.14 -9.24 9.10
C HIS A 50 1.99 -8.24 9.32
N ALA A 51 2.31 -6.95 9.43
CA ALA A 51 1.30 -5.89 9.49
C ALA A 51 0.66 -5.71 8.10
N LEU A 52 1.45 -5.72 7.04
CA LEU A 52 1.02 -5.26 5.73
C LEU A 52 0.44 -6.36 4.84
N ALA A 53 0.62 -7.63 5.22
CA ALA A 53 0.06 -8.77 4.50
C ALA A 53 -1.41 -9.10 4.85
N VAL A 54 -1.98 -8.52 5.92
CA VAL A 54 -3.28 -8.98 6.47
C VAL A 54 -4.22 -7.83 6.87
N THR A 55 -3.78 -6.57 6.92
CA THR A 55 -4.59 -5.49 7.52
C THR A 55 -5.02 -4.42 6.51
N GLY A 56 -6.14 -3.75 6.80
CA GLY A 56 -6.60 -2.56 6.08
C GLY A 56 -5.66 -1.36 6.20
N GLU A 57 -5.90 -0.34 5.37
CA GLU A 57 -5.01 0.82 5.19
C GLU A 57 -4.72 1.58 6.49
N ASP A 58 -5.72 1.78 7.34
CA ASP A 58 -5.57 2.53 8.60
C ASP A 58 -4.57 1.84 9.55
N VAL A 59 -4.68 0.52 9.68
CA VAL A 59 -3.83 -0.30 10.55
C VAL A 59 -2.40 -0.31 10.03
N ALA A 60 -2.24 -0.37 8.70
CA ALA A 60 -0.94 -0.30 8.03
C ALA A 60 -0.24 1.03 8.30
N ILE A 61 -0.94 2.15 8.13
CA ILE A 61 -0.42 3.51 8.34
C ILE A 61 -0.02 3.71 9.81
N GLU A 62 -0.90 3.34 10.76
CA GLU A 62 -0.65 3.49 12.19
C GLU A 62 0.58 2.67 12.63
N LYS A 63 0.69 1.42 12.16
CA LYS A 63 1.82 0.55 12.50
C LYS A 63 3.14 1.10 11.98
N VAL A 64 3.19 1.53 10.72
CA VAL A 64 4.40 2.11 10.12
C VAL A 64 4.80 3.39 10.84
N PHE A 65 3.83 4.25 11.17
CA PHE A 65 4.07 5.47 11.94
C PHE A 65 4.68 5.17 13.31
N LYS A 66 4.15 4.17 14.03
CA LYS A 66 4.67 3.76 15.33
C LYS A 66 6.09 3.20 15.21
N ASP A 67 6.33 2.29 14.27
CA ASP A 67 7.65 1.69 14.08
C ASP A 67 8.73 2.72 13.74
N LEU A 68 8.42 3.70 12.90
CA LEU A 68 9.34 4.78 12.55
C LEU A 68 9.68 5.64 13.78
N ASN A 69 8.69 6.00 14.59
CA ASN A 69 8.93 6.76 15.82
C ASN A 69 9.71 5.96 16.86
N ASP A 70 9.42 4.67 17.03
CA ASP A 70 10.14 3.78 17.95
C ASP A 70 11.62 3.63 17.57
N GLN A 71 11.96 3.80 16.29
CA GLN A 71 13.34 3.82 15.79
C GLN A 71 13.98 5.23 15.81
N GLY A 72 13.26 6.25 16.30
CA GLY A 72 13.77 7.60 16.44
C GLY A 72 13.64 8.48 15.19
N TYR A 73 12.87 8.06 14.18
CA TYR A 73 12.57 8.89 13.02
C TYR A 73 11.40 9.83 13.33
N PRO A 74 11.58 11.17 13.26
CA PRO A 74 10.59 12.15 13.72
C PRO A 74 9.49 12.41 12.67
N TYR A 75 8.83 11.35 12.19
CA TYR A 75 7.71 11.48 11.26
C TYR A 75 6.43 11.88 11.99
N ARG A 76 5.66 12.79 11.37
CA ARG A 76 4.26 13.02 11.74
C ARG A 76 3.37 11.96 11.12
N SER A 77 2.24 11.63 11.73
CA SER A 77 1.31 10.63 11.20
C SER A 77 0.80 10.99 9.80
N GLU A 78 0.58 12.28 9.54
CA GLU A 78 0.14 12.77 8.23
C GLU A 78 1.19 12.55 7.13
N ALA A 79 2.49 12.52 7.47
CA ALA A 79 3.53 12.24 6.49
C ALA A 79 3.47 10.78 6.01
N VAL A 80 3.20 9.85 6.93
CA VAL A 80 3.03 8.42 6.61
C VAL A 80 1.75 8.19 5.80
N MET A 81 0.65 8.84 6.19
CA MET A 81 -0.62 8.81 5.45
C MET A 81 -0.46 9.34 4.01
N ARG A 82 0.19 10.50 3.83
CA ARG A 82 0.45 11.06 2.49
C ARG A 82 1.36 10.17 1.64
N MET A 83 2.29 9.46 2.27
CA MET A 83 3.14 8.50 1.57
C MET A 83 2.32 7.30 1.08
N TYR A 84 1.40 6.80 1.91
CA TYR A 84 0.44 5.77 1.50
C TYR A 84 -0.44 6.24 0.33
N GLU A 85 -1.04 7.44 0.42
CA GLU A 85 -1.86 8.01 -0.65
C GLU A 85 -1.10 8.12 -1.98
N ARG A 86 0.19 8.46 -1.91
CA ARG A 86 1.06 8.49 -3.09
C ARG A 86 1.18 7.11 -3.72
N PHE A 87 1.47 6.07 -2.94
CA PHE A 87 1.58 4.70 -3.47
C PHE A 87 0.24 4.16 -3.99
N ARG A 88 -0.87 4.54 -3.34
CA ARG A 88 -2.22 4.24 -3.81
C ARG A 88 -2.48 4.82 -5.20
N ARG A 89 -2.14 6.10 -5.42
CA ARG A 89 -2.26 6.76 -6.75
C ARG A 89 -1.35 6.11 -7.80
N GLU A 90 -0.19 5.60 -7.41
CA GLU A 90 0.68 4.84 -8.31
C GLU A 90 0.05 3.50 -8.70
N ALA A 91 -0.55 2.79 -7.73
CA ALA A 91 -1.30 1.56 -7.99
C ALA A 91 -2.52 1.79 -8.89
N GLU A 92 -3.31 2.84 -8.62
CA GLU A 92 -4.47 3.21 -9.44
C GLU A 92 -4.07 3.36 -10.92
N LYS A 93 -2.99 4.10 -11.20
CA LYS A 93 -2.47 4.28 -12.57
C LYS A 93 -2.05 2.96 -13.20
N GLN A 94 -1.43 2.05 -12.45
CA GLN A 94 -1.00 0.76 -12.96
C GLN A 94 -2.19 -0.13 -13.31
N VAL A 95 -3.17 -0.25 -12.41
CA VAL A 95 -4.34 -1.10 -12.63
C VAL A 95 -5.20 -0.57 -13.79
N ASP A 96 -5.36 0.75 -13.90
CA ASP A 96 -6.09 1.38 -15.01
C ASP A 96 -5.37 1.21 -16.36
N SER A 97 -4.02 1.22 -16.35
CA SER A 97 -3.23 0.97 -17.55
C SER A 97 -3.37 -0.47 -18.06
N VAL A 98 -3.48 -1.46 -17.16
CA VAL A 98 -3.65 -2.87 -17.53
C VAL A 98 -5.00 -3.14 -18.17
N GLN A 99 -6.06 -2.47 -17.70
CA GLN A 99 -7.39 -2.55 -18.32
C GLN A 99 -7.45 -1.89 -19.70
N THR A 100 -6.56 -0.94 -20.00
CA THR A 100 -6.53 -0.25 -21.30
C THR A 100 -5.86 -1.08 -22.40
N ILE A 101 -4.96 -2.02 -22.07
CA ILE A 101 -4.20 -2.82 -23.05
C ILE A 101 -4.93 -4.14 -23.39
N ALA A 102 -5.84 -4.58 -22.53
CA ALA A 102 -6.67 -5.78 -22.75
C ALA A 102 -7.96 -5.52 -23.55
N ALA A 103 -8.15 -4.29 -24.05
CA ALA A 103 -9.35 -3.82 -24.75
C ALA A 103 -9.12 -3.66 -26.27
#